data_AF-A0A3B0TBE0-F1
#
_entry.id   AF-A0A3B0TBE0-F1
#
_cell.length_a   1.000
_cell.length_b   1.000
_cell.length_c   1.000
_cell.angle_alpha   90.00
_cell.angle_beta   90.00
_cell.angle_gamma   90.00
#
_symmetry.space_group_name_H-M   'P 1'
#
loop_
_entity.id
_entity.type
_entity.pdbx_description
1 polymer ?
#
loop_
_entity_poly.entity_id
_entity_poly.type
_entity_poly.pdbx_seq_one_letter_code
_entity_poly.pdbx_strand_id
1 'polypeptide(L)'
;MLFGKLGKPIEFRSRAYEECLSEVVVTHSPRYLIDMNLEEGKTIFDKINTSYDALRQKKNPIKSITDYYKSKLKPGQDLWWIQDSEKSSNLVINIWNNLNLKEKQEIKNRTMVYFPEVFSNRGDKFARIAIWLVTRESIVCPNIRDLFTAGGKDDYLIKNKVYKKIPRVFTKLFENINPVLDILINTSSIELTEYWNEKITEKKKIMNWIDLVSMNSQSVQGAKHLDIKQMLSELIL
;
A
#
# COMPACT_ATOMS: atom_id res chain seq x y z
N MET A 1 -20.00 -4.77 25.38
CA MET A 1 -18.63 -4.22 25.26
C MET A 1 -18.63 -2.77 25.69
N LEU A 2 -17.61 -2.32 26.43
CA LEU A 2 -17.46 -0.94 26.88
C LEU A 2 -16.17 -0.36 26.29
N PHE A 3 -16.25 0.79 25.63
CA PHE A 3 -15.10 1.55 25.12
C PHE A 3 -15.02 2.89 25.84
N GLY A 4 -13.84 3.24 26.34
CA GLY A 4 -13.59 4.48 27.07
C GLY A 4 -12.46 5.28 26.44
N LYS A 5 -12.76 6.51 26.03
CA LYS A 5 -11.77 7.52 25.66
C LYS A 5 -11.51 8.37 26.91
N LEU A 6 -10.34 8.21 27.51
CA LEU A 6 -9.96 8.91 28.75
C LEU A 6 -9.30 10.28 28.50
N GLY A 7 -8.99 10.62 27.24
CA GLY A 7 -8.52 11.96 26.85
C GLY A 7 -9.68 12.91 26.61
N LYS A 8 -9.55 14.20 26.99
CA LYS A 8 -10.63 15.18 26.84
C LYS A 8 -11.05 15.39 25.37
N PRO A 9 -12.35 15.45 25.04
CA PRO A 9 -13.48 15.16 25.93
C PRO A 9 -13.54 13.67 26.29
N ILE A 10 -13.75 13.40 27.57
CA ILE A 10 -13.90 12.03 28.07
C ILE A 10 -15.21 11.47 27.50
N GLU A 11 -15.13 10.31 26.86
CA GLU A 11 -16.29 9.66 26.25
C GLU A 11 -16.32 8.19 26.63
N PHE A 12 -17.51 7.68 26.89
CA PHE A 12 -17.76 6.26 27.10
C PHE A 12 -18.85 5.79 26.13
N ARG A 13 -18.67 4.60 25.56
CA ARG A 13 -19.65 3.97 24.67
C ARG A 13 -19.85 2.52 25.10
N SER A 14 -21.10 2.11 25.19
CA SER A 14 -21.48 0.74 25.50
C SER A 14 -22.40 0.21 24.41
N ARG A 15 -22.09 -0.98 23.89
CA ARG A 15 -22.90 -1.67 22.87
C ARG A 15 -22.71 -3.18 23.00
N ALA A 16 -23.70 -3.97 22.56
CA ALA A 16 -23.57 -5.43 22.52
C ALA A 16 -22.37 -5.84 21.65
N TYR A 17 -21.71 -6.95 22.00
CA TYR A 17 -20.45 -7.35 21.36
C TYR A 17 -20.68 -7.69 19.89
N GLU A 18 -21.72 -8.46 19.61
CA GLU A 18 -22.13 -8.95 18.30
C GLU A 18 -22.60 -7.83 17.34
N GLU A 19 -23.05 -6.69 17.87
CA GLU A 19 -23.56 -5.57 17.06
C GLU A 19 -22.47 -4.62 16.58
N CYS A 20 -21.26 -4.72 17.12
CA CYS A 20 -20.15 -3.83 16.76
C CYS A 20 -19.05 -4.53 15.95
N LEU A 21 -19.32 -5.71 15.38
CA LEU A 21 -18.34 -6.49 14.60
C LEU A 21 -18.54 -6.30 13.11
N SER A 22 -17.76 -5.41 12.51
CA SER A 22 -17.91 -5.02 11.10
C SER A 22 -17.34 -6.07 10.14
N GLU A 23 -16.16 -6.61 10.45
CA GLU A 23 -15.41 -7.54 9.61
C GLU A 23 -14.59 -8.53 10.43
N VAL A 24 -14.05 -9.54 9.76
CA VAL A 24 -13.06 -10.47 10.34
C VAL A 24 -11.69 -10.10 9.80
N VAL A 25 -10.79 -9.68 10.70
CA VAL A 25 -9.39 -9.41 10.43
C VAL A 25 -8.53 -10.53 10.98
N VAL A 26 -7.51 -10.95 10.23
CA VAL A 26 -6.63 -12.05 10.65
C VAL A 26 -5.33 -11.44 11.16
N THR A 27 -5.03 -11.66 12.45
CA THR A 27 -3.74 -11.22 13.04
C THR A 27 -3.01 -12.32 13.80
N HIS A 28 -3.58 -13.52 13.94
CA HIS A 28 -2.99 -14.76 14.48
C HIS A 28 -4.10 -15.83 14.50
N SER A 29 -5.18 -15.46 15.18
CA SER A 29 -6.52 -16.05 15.05
C SER A 29 -7.43 -15.04 14.35
N PRO A 30 -8.50 -15.48 13.66
CA PRO A 30 -9.52 -14.58 13.17
C PRO A 30 -10.04 -13.72 14.34
N ARG A 31 -9.86 -12.41 14.25
CA ARG A 31 -10.39 -11.42 15.18
C ARG A 31 -11.49 -10.64 14.47
N TYR A 32 -12.43 -10.14 15.23
CA TYR A 32 -13.41 -9.23 14.71
C TYR A 32 -12.88 -7.80 14.77
N LEU A 33 -13.05 -7.04 13.69
CA LEU A 33 -12.83 -5.60 13.69
C LEU A 33 -14.01 -4.94 14.43
N ILE A 34 -13.69 -4.21 15.49
CA ILE A 34 -14.69 -3.56 16.33
C ILE A 34 -14.92 -2.14 15.79
N ASP A 35 -16.17 -1.85 15.42
CA ASP A 35 -16.65 -0.52 15.08
C ASP A 35 -17.88 -0.17 15.91
N MET A 36 -17.73 0.77 16.85
CA MET A 36 -18.81 1.21 17.73
C MET A 36 -19.88 2.04 17.00
N ASN A 37 -19.56 2.58 15.81
CA ASN A 37 -20.46 3.39 14.99
C ASN A 37 -21.13 2.58 13.86
N LEU A 38 -20.97 1.26 13.87
CA LEU A 38 -21.48 0.40 12.80
C LEU A 38 -23.01 0.50 12.68
N GLU A 39 -23.50 0.79 11.47
CA GLU A 39 -24.94 0.82 11.19
C GLU A 39 -25.57 -0.59 11.34
N GLU A 40 -26.86 -0.61 11.64
CA GLU A 40 -27.63 -1.86 11.71
C GLU A 40 -27.59 -2.61 10.37
N GLY A 41 -27.46 -3.94 10.41
CA GLY A 41 -27.37 -4.78 9.21
C GLY A 41 -25.99 -4.80 8.52
N LYS A 42 -24.98 -4.09 9.06
CA LYS A 42 -23.62 -4.07 8.49
C LYS A 42 -22.61 -4.96 9.21
N THR A 43 -23.06 -5.79 10.16
CA THR A 43 -22.17 -6.71 10.86
C THR A 43 -21.67 -7.81 9.93
N ILE A 44 -20.57 -8.46 10.31
CA ILE A 44 -20.12 -9.66 9.61
C ILE A 44 -21.18 -10.78 9.66
N PHE A 45 -21.99 -10.85 10.73
CA PHE A 45 -23.06 -11.85 10.90
C PHE A 45 -24.19 -11.64 9.90
N ASP A 46 -24.55 -10.38 9.64
CA ASP A 46 -25.52 -10.00 8.61
C ASP A 46 -24.99 -10.36 7.22
N LYS A 47 -23.72 -10.03 6.95
CA LYS A 47 -23.03 -10.34 5.69
C LYS A 47 -23.04 -11.84 5.37
N ILE A 48 -22.79 -12.70 6.36
CA ILE A 48 -22.77 -14.16 6.20
C ILE A 48 -24.14 -14.83 6.45
N ASN A 49 -25.18 -14.04 6.73
CA ASN A 49 -26.52 -14.49 7.07
C ASN A 49 -26.54 -15.57 8.17
N THR A 50 -25.81 -15.35 9.27
CA THR A 50 -25.76 -16.27 10.43
C THR A 50 -25.53 -15.46 11.69
N SER A 51 -26.38 -15.60 12.71
CA SER A 51 -26.21 -14.92 13.99
C SER A 51 -24.93 -15.34 14.72
N TYR A 52 -24.41 -14.47 15.59
CA TYR A 52 -23.22 -14.75 16.38
C TYR A 52 -23.33 -16.06 17.19
N ASP A 53 -24.47 -16.27 17.86
CA ASP A 53 -24.70 -17.48 18.66
C ASP A 53 -24.81 -18.75 17.82
N ALA A 54 -25.45 -18.69 16.66
CA ALA A 54 -25.49 -19.83 15.74
C ALA A 54 -24.09 -20.14 15.18
N LEU A 55 -23.29 -19.10 14.89
CA LEU A 55 -21.95 -19.26 14.35
C LEU A 55 -21.02 -19.97 15.36
N ARG A 56 -20.98 -19.51 16.62
CA ARG A 56 -20.08 -20.07 17.66
C ARG A 56 -20.38 -21.53 18.01
N GLN A 57 -21.60 -22.01 17.76
CA GLN A 57 -22.00 -23.40 18.01
C GLN A 57 -21.66 -24.34 16.85
N LYS A 58 -21.26 -23.83 15.67
CA LYS A 58 -20.87 -24.68 14.54
C LYS A 58 -19.57 -25.41 14.84
N LYS A 59 -19.47 -26.66 14.38
CA LYS A 59 -18.24 -27.47 14.44
C LYS A 59 -17.05 -26.80 13.72
N ASN A 60 -17.33 -25.99 12.69
CA ASN A 60 -16.33 -25.17 12.00
C ASN A 60 -16.94 -23.78 11.68
N PRO A 61 -16.84 -22.80 12.61
CA PRO A 61 -17.42 -21.47 12.43
C PRO A 61 -16.73 -20.69 11.29
N ILE A 62 -15.41 -20.87 11.15
CA ILE A 62 -14.58 -20.19 10.16
C ILE A 62 -15.06 -20.49 8.74
N LYS A 63 -15.58 -21.70 8.48
CA LYS A 63 -16.09 -22.08 7.16
C LYS A 63 -17.17 -21.13 6.63
N SER A 64 -18.09 -20.66 7.49
CA SER A 64 -19.16 -19.75 7.04
C SER A 64 -18.62 -18.39 6.61
N ILE A 65 -17.55 -17.93 7.30
CA ILE A 65 -16.85 -16.70 6.97
C ILE A 65 -16.06 -16.88 5.67
N THR A 66 -15.26 -17.95 5.55
CA THR A 66 -14.45 -18.20 4.36
C THR A 66 -15.30 -18.43 3.12
N ASP A 67 -16.43 -19.13 3.22
CA ASP A 67 -17.38 -19.34 2.12
C ASP A 67 -17.99 -18.01 1.65
N TYR A 68 -18.36 -17.11 2.58
CA TYR A 68 -18.83 -15.77 2.23
C TYR A 68 -17.78 -14.99 1.43
N TYR A 69 -16.55 -14.90 1.93
CA TYR A 69 -15.50 -14.16 1.22
C TYR A 69 -15.12 -14.83 -0.11
N LYS A 70 -15.10 -16.16 -0.18
CA LYS A 70 -14.91 -16.92 -1.43
C LYS A 70 -15.98 -16.58 -2.47
N SER A 71 -17.23 -16.42 -2.07
CA SER A 71 -18.32 -16.04 -2.98
C SER A 71 -18.16 -14.64 -3.59
N LYS A 72 -17.31 -13.79 -3.01
CA LYS A 72 -17.03 -12.42 -3.47
C LYS A 72 -15.73 -12.31 -4.26
N LEU A 73 -14.97 -13.40 -4.39
CA LEU A 73 -13.71 -13.41 -5.14
C LEU A 73 -13.96 -13.23 -6.64
N LYS A 74 -13.15 -12.37 -7.25
CA LYS A 74 -13.05 -12.24 -8.71
C LYS A 74 -12.11 -13.32 -9.26
N PRO A 75 -12.19 -13.66 -10.56
CA PRO A 75 -11.24 -14.57 -11.19
C PRO A 75 -9.78 -14.21 -10.86
N GLY A 76 -9.04 -15.21 -10.37
CA GLY A 76 -7.65 -15.10 -9.96
C GLY A 76 -7.40 -14.52 -8.55
N GLN A 77 -8.42 -14.08 -7.83
CA GLN A 77 -8.29 -13.79 -6.39
C GLN A 77 -8.36 -15.08 -5.57
N ASP A 78 -7.67 -15.10 -4.42
CA ASP A 78 -7.75 -16.21 -3.47
C ASP A 78 -7.65 -15.66 -2.03
N LEU A 79 -7.94 -16.49 -1.03
CA LEU A 79 -7.74 -16.13 0.37
C LEU A 79 -6.26 -16.33 0.77
N TRP A 80 -5.68 -15.39 1.51
CA TRP A 80 -4.25 -15.44 1.96
C TRP A 80 -3.96 -16.47 3.09
N TRP A 81 -4.97 -17.25 3.50
CA TRP A 81 -4.96 -18.30 4.54
C TRP A 81 -4.78 -17.89 6.01
N ILE A 82 -5.26 -18.79 6.88
CA ILE A 82 -5.41 -18.74 8.34
C ILE A 82 -4.11 -19.23 9.00
N GLN A 83 -3.13 -18.37 9.23
CA GLN A 83 -2.07 -18.61 10.22
C GLN A 83 -1.28 -17.32 10.52
N ASP A 84 -1.19 -17.00 11.81
CA ASP A 84 -0.08 -16.37 12.55
C ASP A 84 0.81 -15.41 11.78
N SER A 85 0.26 -14.25 11.42
CA SER A 85 1.07 -13.05 11.24
C SER A 85 0.39 -11.82 11.85
N GLU A 86 1.15 -11.09 12.67
CA GLU A 86 0.72 -10.01 13.58
C GLU A 86 0.21 -8.73 12.88
N LYS A 87 0.03 -8.76 11.55
CA LYS A 87 -0.40 -7.61 10.75
C LYS A 87 -1.76 -7.87 10.14
N SER A 88 -2.72 -7.01 10.47
CA SER A 88 -4.06 -6.97 9.88
C SER A 88 -3.94 -6.82 8.37
N SER A 89 -4.04 -7.93 7.64
CA SER A 89 -4.12 -7.95 6.19
C SER A 89 -5.56 -8.21 5.76
N ASN A 90 -5.92 -7.71 4.58
CA ASN A 90 -7.19 -8.03 3.96
C ASN A 90 -7.26 -9.55 3.74
N LEU A 91 -8.42 -10.15 4.03
CA LEU A 91 -8.62 -11.61 3.90
C LEU A 91 -8.41 -12.12 2.46
N VAL A 92 -8.52 -11.24 1.47
CA VAL A 92 -8.50 -11.53 0.05
C VAL A 92 -7.20 -11.03 -0.57
N ILE A 93 -6.47 -11.94 -1.22
CA ILE A 93 -5.38 -11.61 -2.15
C ILE A 93 -6.01 -11.14 -3.46
N ASN A 94 -5.62 -9.95 -3.91
CA ASN A 94 -6.02 -9.40 -5.18
C ASN A 94 -4.95 -9.63 -6.26
N ILE A 95 -5.35 -9.70 -7.53
CA ILE A 95 -4.40 -9.60 -8.65
C ILE A 95 -4.36 -8.15 -9.10
N TRP A 96 -3.17 -7.63 -9.38
CA TRP A 96 -2.95 -6.28 -9.88
C TRP A 96 -3.95 -5.85 -10.97
N ASN A 97 -4.26 -6.74 -11.92
CA ASN A 97 -5.16 -6.46 -13.05
C ASN A 97 -6.59 -6.10 -12.62
N ASN A 98 -7.06 -6.64 -11.48
CA ASN A 98 -8.41 -6.43 -10.95
C ASN A 98 -8.57 -5.11 -10.19
N LEU A 99 -7.46 -4.40 -9.92
CA LEU A 99 -7.47 -3.09 -9.27
C LEU A 99 -7.97 -2.01 -10.24
N ASN A 100 -8.69 -1.03 -9.70
CA ASN A 100 -9.09 0.14 -10.47
C ASN A 100 -7.89 1.07 -10.73
N LEU A 101 -8.07 2.03 -11.64
CA LEU A 101 -6.97 2.93 -12.05
C LEU A 101 -6.41 3.77 -10.90
N LYS A 102 -7.28 4.21 -9.98
CA LYS A 102 -6.89 5.02 -8.82
C LYS A 102 -6.03 4.20 -7.85
N GLU A 103 -6.45 2.98 -7.51
CA GLU A 103 -5.70 2.05 -6.68
C GLU A 103 -4.33 1.72 -7.29
N LYS A 104 -4.30 1.40 -8.59
CA LYS A 104 -3.05 1.15 -9.31
C LYS A 104 -2.09 2.33 -9.22
N GLN A 105 -2.62 3.55 -9.35
CA GLN A 105 -1.81 4.76 -9.32
C GLN A 105 -1.29 5.06 -7.91
N GLU A 106 -2.14 4.93 -6.90
CA GLU A 106 -1.76 5.10 -5.49
C GLU A 106 -0.62 4.15 -5.10
N ILE A 107 -0.74 2.86 -5.46
CA ILE A 107 0.28 1.86 -5.16
C ILE A 107 1.58 2.13 -5.92
N LYS A 108 1.49 2.56 -7.18
CA LYS A 108 2.69 2.98 -7.95
C LYS A 108 3.40 4.15 -7.28
N ASN A 109 2.66 5.16 -6.83
CA ASN A 109 3.24 6.34 -6.18
C ASN A 109 3.87 5.96 -4.84
N ARG A 110 3.19 5.17 -4.00
CA ARG A 110 3.75 4.63 -2.74
C ARG A 110 5.01 3.82 -2.98
N THR A 111 5.03 3.01 -4.05
CA THR A 111 6.23 2.27 -4.45
C THR A 111 7.41 3.19 -4.75
N MET A 112 7.19 4.31 -5.45
CA MET A 112 8.25 5.29 -5.75
C MET A 112 8.78 6.00 -4.50
N VAL A 113 7.96 6.13 -3.45
CA VAL A 113 8.37 6.68 -2.15
C VAL A 113 9.16 5.66 -1.33
N TYR A 114 8.62 4.45 -1.14
CA TYR A 114 9.19 3.45 -0.24
C TYR A 114 10.40 2.72 -0.83
N PHE A 115 10.49 2.59 -2.15
CA PHE A 115 11.53 1.78 -2.82
C PHE A 115 12.27 2.59 -3.90
N PRO A 116 13.12 3.57 -3.51
CA PRO A 116 13.91 4.36 -4.47
C PRO A 116 14.80 3.53 -5.41
N GLU A 117 15.14 2.29 -5.05
CA GLU A 117 15.89 1.39 -5.93
C GLU A 117 15.15 1.07 -7.24
N VAL A 118 13.83 1.29 -7.34
CA VAL A 118 13.07 1.16 -8.59
C VAL A 118 13.68 2.00 -9.73
N PHE A 119 14.35 3.10 -9.38
CA PHE A 119 15.05 4.03 -10.27
C PHE A 119 16.47 3.58 -10.65
N SER A 120 16.94 2.44 -10.15
CA SER A 120 18.24 1.85 -10.50
C SER A 120 18.18 0.94 -11.73
N ASN A 121 19.31 0.39 -12.17
CA ASN A 121 19.38 -0.67 -13.16
C ASN A 121 19.70 -2.05 -12.55
N ARG A 122 19.54 -2.21 -11.22
CA ARG A 122 19.80 -3.49 -10.56
C ARG A 122 18.75 -4.53 -10.94
N GLY A 123 19.16 -5.80 -11.06
CA GLY A 123 18.24 -6.90 -11.38
C GLY A 123 17.24 -7.22 -10.27
N ASP A 124 17.60 -6.93 -9.02
CA ASP A 124 16.83 -7.23 -7.81
C ASP A 124 15.93 -6.07 -7.34
N LYS A 125 15.92 -4.93 -8.03
CA LYS A 125 15.24 -3.70 -7.59
C LYS A 125 13.72 -3.81 -7.40
N PHE A 126 13.09 -4.86 -7.91
CA PHE A 126 11.66 -5.13 -7.74
C PHE A 126 11.35 -6.16 -6.66
N ALA A 127 12.37 -6.82 -6.07
CA ALA A 127 12.17 -7.92 -5.12
C ALA A 127 11.43 -7.45 -3.85
N ARG A 128 11.89 -6.34 -3.25
CA ARG A 128 11.24 -5.77 -2.05
C ARG A 128 9.82 -5.31 -2.35
N ILE A 129 9.58 -4.76 -3.54
CA ILE A 129 8.26 -4.31 -3.97
C ILE A 129 7.31 -5.50 -4.11
N ALA A 130 7.77 -6.61 -4.72
CA ALA A 130 6.96 -7.82 -4.85
C ALA A 130 6.56 -8.39 -3.47
N ILE A 131 7.49 -8.44 -2.52
CA ILE A 131 7.21 -8.88 -1.14
C ILE A 131 6.22 -7.92 -0.47
N TRP A 132 6.42 -6.61 -0.61
CA TRP A 132 5.55 -5.59 0.00
C TRP A 132 4.13 -5.63 -0.56
N LEU A 133 3.97 -5.77 -1.88
CA LEU A 133 2.65 -5.91 -2.52
C LEU A 133 1.88 -7.09 -1.91
N VAL A 134 2.55 -8.23 -1.73
CA VAL A 134 1.90 -9.43 -1.19
C VAL A 134 1.63 -9.29 0.32
N THR A 135 2.62 -8.87 1.09
CA THR A 135 2.56 -8.90 2.57
C THR A 135 1.86 -7.71 3.20
N ARG A 136 1.85 -6.54 2.55
CA ARG A 136 1.24 -5.31 3.07
C ARG A 136 -0.01 -4.91 2.30
N GLU A 137 0.00 -5.11 0.99
CA GLU A 137 -1.11 -4.69 0.13
C GLU A 137 -2.04 -5.84 -0.26
N SER A 138 -1.70 -7.09 0.10
CA SER A 138 -2.45 -8.30 -0.29
C SER A 138 -2.65 -8.38 -1.81
N ILE A 139 -1.64 -8.02 -2.60
CA ILE A 139 -1.68 -7.95 -4.06
C ILE A 139 -0.57 -8.80 -4.68
N VAL A 140 -0.94 -9.60 -5.69
CA VAL A 140 0.00 -10.30 -6.56
C VAL A 140 0.10 -9.54 -7.90
N CYS A 141 1.34 -9.20 -8.28
CA CYS A 141 1.64 -8.52 -9.54
C CYS A 141 2.72 -9.28 -10.34
N PRO A 142 2.33 -10.16 -11.28
CA PRO A 142 3.27 -10.96 -12.06
C PRO A 142 4.19 -10.13 -12.96
N ASN A 143 3.73 -8.97 -13.43
CA ASN A 143 4.38 -8.12 -14.43
C ASN A 143 4.91 -6.80 -13.85
N ILE A 144 5.37 -6.82 -12.59
CA ILE A 144 5.76 -5.61 -11.83
C ILE A 144 6.78 -4.73 -12.56
N ARG A 145 7.76 -5.34 -13.26
CA ARG A 145 8.79 -4.63 -14.01
C ARG A 145 8.19 -3.69 -15.06
N ASP A 146 7.20 -4.18 -15.79
CA ASP A 146 6.64 -3.49 -16.95
C ASP A 146 5.81 -2.28 -16.49
N LEU A 147 5.23 -2.32 -15.29
CA LEU A 147 4.52 -1.19 -14.69
C LEU A 147 5.37 0.08 -14.61
N PHE A 148 6.67 -0.07 -14.37
CA PHE A 148 7.60 1.06 -14.23
C PHE A 148 8.40 1.32 -15.51
N THR A 149 8.79 0.27 -16.24
CA THR A 149 9.80 0.40 -17.31
C THR A 149 9.25 0.32 -18.74
N ALA A 150 8.03 -0.18 -18.95
CA ALA A 150 7.45 -0.29 -20.30
C ALA A 150 7.19 1.09 -20.90
N GLY A 151 7.69 1.32 -22.12
CA GLY A 151 7.55 2.59 -22.86
C GLY A 151 8.87 3.24 -23.30
N GLY A 152 10.02 2.61 -23.07
CA GLY A 152 11.30 3.07 -23.61
C GLY A 152 11.81 4.39 -23.00
N LYS A 153 12.05 5.39 -23.85
CA LYS A 153 12.57 6.72 -23.48
C LYS A 153 11.71 7.80 -24.10
N ASP A 154 11.55 8.92 -23.39
CA ASP A 154 10.74 10.06 -23.82
C ASP A 154 11.48 11.38 -23.55
N ASP A 155 11.02 12.47 -24.17
CA ASP A 155 11.51 13.82 -23.86
C ASP A 155 10.61 14.45 -22.79
N TYR A 156 11.18 15.25 -21.88
CA TYR A 156 10.42 15.89 -20.80
C TYR A 156 10.82 17.36 -20.65
N LEU A 157 9.83 18.23 -20.51
CA LEU A 157 10.01 19.67 -20.33
C LEU A 157 9.93 20.01 -18.83
N ILE A 158 11.01 20.56 -18.28
CA ILE A 158 11.01 21.15 -16.94
C ILE A 158 11.26 22.65 -17.10
N LYS A 159 10.30 23.46 -16.65
CA LYS A 159 10.29 24.92 -16.86
C LYS A 159 10.46 25.22 -18.37
N ASN A 160 11.61 25.75 -18.79
CA ASN A 160 11.91 26.07 -20.19
C ASN A 160 13.01 25.19 -20.81
N LYS A 161 13.37 24.08 -20.18
CA LYS A 161 14.45 23.18 -20.63
C LYS A 161 13.90 21.82 -21.01
N VAL A 162 14.15 21.41 -22.26
CA VAL A 162 13.79 20.08 -22.76
C VAL A 162 14.93 19.11 -22.47
N TYR A 163 14.64 18.10 -21.66
CA TYR A 163 15.53 16.99 -21.37
C TYR A 163 15.19 15.82 -22.29
N LYS A 164 16.17 15.36 -23.06
CA LYS A 164 15.93 14.35 -24.10
C LYS A 164 16.22 12.94 -23.63
N LYS A 165 15.50 11.96 -24.20
CA LYS A 165 15.74 10.51 -24.04
C LYS A 165 15.75 10.06 -22.57
N ILE A 166 14.83 10.54 -21.76
CA ILE A 166 14.66 10.16 -20.36
C ILE A 166 14.04 8.77 -20.28
N PRO A 167 14.62 7.83 -19.52
CA PRO A 167 14.00 6.52 -19.30
C PRO A 167 12.61 6.63 -18.66
N ARG A 168 11.67 5.80 -19.13
CA ARG A 168 10.25 5.85 -18.76
C ARG A 168 9.96 5.84 -17.25
N VAL A 169 10.80 5.20 -16.45
CA VAL A 169 10.62 5.18 -14.98
C VAL A 169 10.68 6.59 -14.39
N PHE A 170 11.54 7.47 -14.92
CA PHE A 170 11.67 8.85 -14.47
C PHE A 170 10.55 9.73 -15.02
N THR A 171 10.14 9.55 -16.28
CA THR A 171 9.02 10.33 -16.83
C THR A 171 7.73 10.05 -16.04
N LYS A 172 7.46 8.78 -15.71
CA LYS A 172 6.33 8.40 -14.83
C LYS A 172 6.43 9.04 -13.46
N LEU A 173 7.63 9.17 -12.89
CA LEU A 173 7.83 9.87 -11.63
C LEU A 173 7.51 11.36 -11.78
N PHE A 174 8.07 12.03 -12.79
CA PHE A 174 7.89 13.47 -12.99
C PHE A 174 6.43 13.82 -13.26
N GLU A 175 5.72 13.02 -14.07
CA GLU A 175 4.27 13.15 -14.32
C GLU A 175 3.42 13.03 -13.05
N ASN A 176 3.93 12.33 -12.02
CA ASN A 176 3.21 12.06 -10.77
C ASN A 176 3.89 12.66 -9.55
N ILE A 177 4.73 13.70 -9.74
CA ILE A 177 5.57 14.20 -8.65
C ILE A 177 4.76 14.75 -7.48
N ASN A 178 3.65 15.44 -7.75
CA ASN A 178 2.81 16.02 -6.70
C ASN A 178 2.17 14.93 -5.81
N PRO A 179 1.44 13.93 -6.33
CA PRO A 179 0.98 12.81 -5.51
C PRO A 179 2.08 12.05 -4.76
N VAL A 180 3.25 11.88 -5.38
CA VAL A 180 4.41 11.23 -4.73
C VAL A 180 4.90 12.04 -3.55
N LEU A 181 4.99 13.36 -3.69
CA LEU A 181 5.34 14.27 -2.60
C LEU A 181 4.29 14.25 -1.49
N ASP A 182 3.00 14.24 -1.82
CA ASP A 182 1.94 14.18 -0.83
C ASP A 182 2.07 12.91 0.03
N ILE A 183 2.33 11.76 -0.60
CA ILE A 183 2.59 10.51 0.13
C ILE A 183 3.84 10.65 1.00
N LEU A 184 4.93 11.19 0.47
CA LEU A 184 6.18 11.38 1.21
C LEU A 184 6.02 12.31 2.42
N ILE A 185 5.24 13.39 2.28
CA ILE A 185 4.94 14.36 3.34
C ILE A 185 4.04 13.75 4.41
N ASN A 186 3.08 12.92 4.01
CA ASN A 186 2.15 12.28 4.95
C ASN A 186 2.74 11.00 5.59
N THR A 187 3.80 10.43 5.03
CA THR A 187 4.51 9.29 5.64
C THR A 187 5.44 9.79 6.75
N SER A 188 5.38 9.12 7.91
CA SER A 188 6.24 9.44 9.05
C SER A 188 7.70 9.07 8.79
N SER A 189 8.64 9.82 9.37
CA SER A 189 10.06 9.54 9.24
C SER A 189 10.48 8.20 9.86
N ILE A 190 9.71 7.71 10.84
CA ILE A 190 9.90 6.38 11.45
C ILE A 190 9.63 5.30 10.41
N GLU A 191 8.49 5.37 9.72
CA GLU A 191 8.15 4.41 8.67
C GLU A 191 9.15 4.46 7.49
N LEU A 192 9.55 5.66 7.06
CA LEU A 192 10.55 5.81 5.99
C LEU A 192 11.92 5.24 6.39
N THR A 193 12.29 5.33 7.67
CA THR A 193 13.53 4.74 8.19
C THR A 193 13.53 3.22 8.02
N GLU A 194 12.39 2.56 8.21
CA GLU A 194 12.26 1.11 8.00
C GLU A 194 12.43 0.72 6.52
N TYR A 195 11.83 1.48 5.60
CA TYR A 195 11.91 1.15 4.17
C TYR A 195 13.28 1.48 3.55
N TRP A 196 13.89 2.58 3.97
CA TRP A 196 15.16 3.04 3.39
C TRP A 196 16.39 2.50 4.12
N ASN A 197 16.23 1.88 5.30
CA ASN A 197 17.31 1.43 6.18
C ASN A 197 18.30 2.55 6.56
N GLU A 198 17.80 3.78 6.65
CA GLU A 198 18.57 4.97 7.00
C GLU A 198 17.79 5.83 8.00
N LYS A 199 18.49 6.46 8.95
CA LYS A 199 17.82 7.28 9.97
C LYS A 199 17.31 8.59 9.36
N ILE A 200 15.99 8.70 9.19
CA ILE A 200 15.34 9.89 8.61
C ILE A 200 14.74 10.79 9.69
N THR A 201 14.71 12.09 9.41
CA THR A 201 14.02 13.10 10.22
C THR A 201 12.99 13.82 9.36
N GLU A 202 11.88 14.26 9.97
CA GLU A 202 10.79 14.96 9.26
C GLU A 202 11.29 16.15 8.43
N LYS A 203 12.24 16.92 8.96
CA LYS A 203 12.78 18.10 8.27
C LYS A 203 13.58 17.79 7.01
N LYS A 204 14.13 16.57 6.89
CA LYS A 204 15.05 16.19 5.81
C LYS A 204 14.49 15.15 4.85
N LYS A 205 13.33 14.55 5.14
CA LYS A 205 12.80 13.41 4.37
C LYS A 205 12.68 13.65 2.86
N ILE A 206 12.30 14.87 2.44
CA ILE A 206 12.24 15.23 1.02
C ILE A 206 13.62 15.20 0.38
N MET A 207 14.60 15.87 1.00
CA MET A 207 15.97 15.91 0.48
C MET A 207 16.61 14.52 0.49
N ASN A 208 16.40 13.74 1.57
CA ASN A 208 16.88 12.36 1.64
C ASN A 208 16.29 11.50 0.52
N TRP A 209 14.99 11.63 0.23
CA TRP A 209 14.37 10.90 -0.86
C TRP A 209 14.95 11.31 -2.23
N ILE A 210 15.14 12.61 -2.48
CA ILE A 210 15.79 13.11 -3.71
C ILE A 210 17.20 12.52 -3.85
N ASP A 211 17.98 12.50 -2.77
CA ASP A 211 19.33 11.93 -2.74
C ASP A 211 19.31 10.42 -3.04
N LEU A 212 18.38 9.66 -2.46
CA LEU A 212 18.22 8.24 -2.73
C LEU A 212 17.83 7.95 -4.18
N VAL A 213 16.89 8.71 -4.75
CA VAL A 213 16.49 8.57 -6.16
C VAL A 213 17.67 8.90 -7.08
N SER A 214 18.38 9.99 -6.80
CA SER A 214 19.56 10.41 -7.56
C SER A 214 20.66 9.34 -7.50
N MET A 215 21.01 8.85 -6.31
CA MET A 215 22.02 7.80 -6.14
C MET A 215 21.66 6.54 -6.94
N ASN A 216 20.41 6.08 -6.87
CA ASN A 216 19.97 4.90 -7.62
C ASN A 216 20.02 5.13 -9.14
N SER A 217 19.68 6.34 -9.60
CA SER A 217 19.66 6.69 -11.02
C SER A 217 21.02 6.61 -11.71
N GLN A 218 22.13 6.77 -10.97
CA GLN A 218 23.49 6.74 -11.53
C GLN A 218 23.84 5.40 -12.20
N SER A 219 23.21 4.31 -11.75
CA SER A 219 23.37 2.98 -12.33
C SER A 219 22.66 2.81 -13.70
N VAL A 220 21.77 3.73 -14.07
CA VAL A 220 21.00 3.66 -15.31
C VAL A 220 21.79 4.30 -16.44
N GLN A 221 22.35 3.49 -17.33
CA GLN A 221 23.14 3.97 -18.47
C GLN A 221 22.39 4.99 -19.34
N GLY A 222 21.08 4.81 -19.50
CA GLY A 222 20.21 5.72 -20.25
C GLY A 222 19.91 7.05 -19.58
N ALA A 223 20.37 7.27 -18.35
CA ALA A 223 20.18 8.50 -17.57
C ALA A 223 21.51 9.18 -17.18
N LYS A 224 22.67 8.66 -17.59
CA LYS A 224 23.98 9.24 -17.22
C LYS A 224 24.18 10.69 -17.65
N HIS A 225 23.49 11.13 -18.71
CA HIS A 225 23.52 12.50 -19.20
C HIS A 225 22.55 13.44 -18.47
N LEU A 226 21.78 12.92 -17.52
CA LEU A 226 20.76 13.65 -16.76
C LEU A 226 21.27 13.91 -15.34
N ASP A 227 21.01 15.11 -14.83
CA ASP A 227 21.14 15.40 -13.41
C ASP A 227 19.76 15.24 -12.75
N ILE A 228 19.46 14.01 -12.31
CA ILE A 228 18.17 13.68 -11.70
C ILE A 228 17.93 14.46 -10.42
N LYS A 229 18.99 14.78 -9.65
CA LYS A 229 18.89 15.59 -8.43
C LYS A 229 18.47 17.01 -8.77
N GLN A 230 19.12 17.64 -9.75
CA GLN A 230 18.74 18.97 -10.23
C GLN A 230 17.31 18.96 -10.76
N MET A 231 16.95 17.99 -11.60
CA MET A 231 15.61 17.91 -12.20
C MET A 231 14.50 17.77 -11.14
N LEU A 232 14.70 16.91 -10.13
CA LEU A 232 13.76 16.79 -9.02
C LEU A 232 13.71 18.06 -8.18
N SER A 233 14.86 18.68 -7.93
CA SER A 233 14.91 19.95 -7.18
C SER A 233 14.14 21.05 -7.92
N GLU A 234 14.26 21.15 -9.25
CA GLU A 234 13.53 22.12 -10.07
C GLU A 234 12.02 21.87 -10.11
N LEU A 235 11.57 20.63 -9.91
CA LEU A 235 10.15 20.25 -9.89
C LEU A 235 9.51 20.41 -8.52
N ILE A 236 10.28 20.30 -7.44
CA ILE A 236 9.80 20.23 -6.06
C ILE A 236 10.01 21.56 -5.31
N LEU A 237 11.12 22.27 -5.59
CA LEU A 237 11.57 23.49 -4.90
C LEU A 237 11.45 24.72 -5.81
#